data_AF-A0A967UFJ2-F1
#
_entry.id   AF-A0A967UFJ2-F1
#
_cell.length_a   1.000
_cell.length_b   1.000
_cell.length_c   1.000
_cell.angle_alpha   90.00
_cell.angle_beta   90.00
_cell.angle_gamma   90.00
#
_symmetry.space_group_name_H-M   'P 1'
#
loop_
_entity.id
_entity.type
_entity.pdbx_description
1 polymer ?
#
loop_
_entity_poly.entity_id
_entity_poly.type
_entity_poly.pdbx_seq_one_letter_code
_entity_poly.pdbx_strand_id
1 'polypeptide(L)' 'LLELIRRTSAFLPPDVEEVINLRKNFEAKHSMADMAVDMISQNIGLAKKNSLPICQDTGTITFYVKAPVGT' A
#
# COMPACT_ATOMS: atom_id res chain seq x y z
N LEU A 1 -2.36 -10.96 -15.59
CA LEU A 1 -1.40 -11.31 -14.51
C LEU A 1 -0.49 -10.14 -14.14
N LEU A 2 0.29 -9.60 -15.07
CA LEU A 2 1.19 -8.47 -14.83
C LEU A 2 0.51 -7.28 -14.13
N GLU A 3 -0.66 -6.87 -14.60
CA GLU A 3 -1.39 -5.74 -14.00
C GLU A 3 -1.86 -6.01 -12.56
N LEU A 4 -2.18 -7.26 -12.23
CA LEU A 4 -2.53 -7.63 -10.85
C LEU A 4 -1.32 -7.43 -9.94
N ILE A 5 -0.16 -7.95 -10.36
CA ILE A 5 1.10 -7.81 -9.61
C ILE A 5 1.46 -6.33 -9.46
N ARG A 6 1.46 -5.56 -10.57
CA ARG A 6 1.76 -4.12 -10.56
C ARG A 6 0.88 -3.37 -9.59
N ARG A 7 -0.45 -3.62 -9.61
CA ARG A 7 -1.39 -2.94 -8.73
C ARG A 7 -1.18 -3.31 -7.27
N THR A 8 -0.98 -4.59 -6.95
CA THR A 8 -0.77 -5.05 -5.57
C THR A 8 0.55 -4.59 -4.97
N SER A 9 1.56 -4.29 -5.80
CA SER A 9 2.86 -3.82 -5.33
C SER A 9 2.99 -2.29 -5.23
N ALA A 10 2.22 -1.53 -6.02
CA ALA A 10 2.36 -0.06 -6.13
C ALA A 10 1.19 0.73 -5.53
N PHE A 11 0.08 0.09 -5.17
CA PHE A 11 -1.15 0.76 -4.72
C PHE A 11 -1.66 0.12 -3.44
N LEU A 12 -2.07 0.96 -2.49
CA LEU A 12 -2.81 0.51 -1.33
C LEU A 12 -4.32 0.62 -1.59
N PRO A 13 -5.12 -0.24 -0.94
CA PRO A 13 -6.56 -0.07 -0.89
C PRO A 13 -6.97 1.31 -0.34
N PRO A 14 -8.06 1.93 -0.83
CA PRO A 14 -8.47 3.27 -0.38
C PRO A 14 -8.73 3.39 1.12
N ASP A 15 -9.28 2.35 1.74
CA ASP A 15 -9.53 2.26 3.18
C ASP A 15 -8.22 2.32 3.99
N VAL A 16 -7.15 1.70 3.49
CA VAL A 16 -5.82 1.77 4.12
C VAL A 16 -5.22 3.17 3.97
N GLU A 17 -5.30 3.78 2.78
CA GLU A 17 -4.84 5.16 2.55
C GLU A 17 -5.59 6.15 3.47
N GLU A 18 -6.91 5.99 3.62
CA GLU A 18 -7.75 6.83 4.48
C GLU A 18 -7.33 6.74 5.95
N VAL A 19 -7.14 5.53 6.47
CA VAL A 19 -6.71 5.32 7.86
C VAL A 19 -5.35 5.96 8.13
N ILE A 20 -4.38 5.82 7.22
CA ILE A 20 -3.06 6.44 7.35
C ILE A 20 -3.17 7.97 7.38
N ASN A 21 -3.97 8.56 6.49
CA ASN A 21 -4.21 10.00 6.43
C ASN A 21 -4.93 10.54 7.68
N LEU A 22 -5.89 9.79 8.22
CA LEU A 22 -6.55 10.15 9.48
C LEU A 22 -5.55 10.14 10.64
N ARG A 23 -4.75 9.07 10.74
CA ARG A 23 -3.74 8.90 11.81
C ARG A 23 -2.72 10.03 11.86
N LYS A 24 -2.30 10.55 10.70
CA LYS A 24 -1.41 11.71 10.62
C LYS A 24 -1.90 12.90 11.47
N ASN A 25 -3.21 13.14 11.54
CA ASN A 25 -3.78 14.25 12.32
C ASN A 25 -3.89 13.96 13.83
N PHE A 26 -3.70 12.71 14.26
CA PHE A 26 -3.77 12.31 15.66
C PHE A 26 -2.40 12.25 16.35
N GLU A 27 -1.31 12.21 15.58
CA GLU A 27 0.04 12.16 16.15
C GLU A 27 0.43 13.49 16.80
N ALA A 28 1.21 13.40 17.88
CA ALA A 28 1.76 14.59 18.51
C ALA A 28 2.75 15.28 17.54
N LYS A 29 2.55 16.57 17.30
CA LYS A 29 3.40 17.36 16.38
C LYS A 29 4.88 17.20 16.72
N HIS A 30 5.70 16.98 15.71
CA HIS A 30 7.16 16.80 15.82
C HIS A 30 7.59 15.55 16.60
N SER A 31 6.67 14.61 16.87
CA SER A 31 7.04 13.31 17.39
C SER A 31 7.70 12.44 16.33
N MET A 32 8.37 11.36 16.77
CA MET A 32 8.86 10.34 15.84
C MET A 32 7.74 9.69 15.03
N ALA A 33 6.55 9.53 15.64
CA ALA A 33 5.40 8.93 14.99
C ALA A 33 4.85 9.83 13.87
N ASP A 34 4.72 11.13 14.12
CA ASP A 34 4.35 12.15 13.12
C ASP A 34 5.29 12.09 11.89
N MET A 35 6.61 12.10 12.13
CA MET A 35 7.59 11.98 11.05
C MET A 35 7.52 10.64 10.30
N ALA A 36 7.32 9.53 11.00
CA ALA A 36 7.22 8.21 10.37
C ALA A 36 5.97 8.08 9.48
N VAL A 37 4.81 8.53 9.97
CA VAL A 37 3.55 8.53 9.20
C VAL A 37 3.67 9.45 7.99
N ASP A 38 4.36 10.58 8.11
CA ASP A 38 4.64 11.48 6.99
C ASP A 38 5.50 10.83 5.91
N MET A 39 6.59 10.16 6.29
CA MET A 39 7.44 9.44 5.34
C MET A 39 6.67 8.32 4.63
N ILE A 40 5.86 7.55 5.35
CA ILE A 40 5.02 6.50 4.78
C ILE A 40 4.02 7.09 3.77
N SER A 41 3.33 8.17 4.15
CA SER A 41 2.35 8.84 3.28
C SER A 41 2.98 9.38 2.00
N GLN A 42 4.18 9.97 2.11
CA GLN A 42 4.95 10.43 0.95
C GLN A 42 5.37 9.27 0.03
N ASN A 43 5.85 8.17 0.61
CA ASN A 43 6.23 6.99 -0.16
C ASN A 43 5.02 6.42 -0.94
N ILE A 44 3.87 6.26 -0.29
CA ILE A 44 2.63 5.79 -0.93
C ILE A 44 2.26 6.68 -2.13
N GLY A 45 2.31 8.00 -1.95
CA GLY A 45 2.04 8.97 -3.02
C GLY A 45 3.00 8.84 -4.20
N LEU A 46 4.30 8.69 -3.93
CA LEU A 46 5.32 8.51 -4.97
C LEU A 46 5.18 7.18 -5.70
N ALA A 47 4.95 6.09 -4.98
CA ALA A 47 4.74 4.75 -5.53
C ALA A 47 3.54 4.74 -6.49
N LYS A 48 2.42 5.32 -6.05
CA LYS A 48 1.18 5.46 -6.85
C LYS A 48 1.40 6.30 -8.10
N LYS A 49 2.05 7.46 -7.97
CA LYS A 49 2.31 8.39 -9.09
C LYS A 49 3.22 7.78 -10.15
N ASN A 50 4.28 7.10 -9.74
CA ASN A 50 5.31 6.58 -10.63
C ASN A 50 5.07 5.10 -11.00
N SER A 51 4.04 4.47 -10.43
CA SER A 51 3.77 3.04 -10.58
C SER A 51 4.97 2.17 -10.18
N LEU A 52 5.63 2.52 -9.08
CA LEU A 52 6.79 1.82 -8.53
C LEU A 52 6.39 1.00 -7.29
N PRO A 53 7.12 -0.07 -6.95
CA PRO A 53 6.90 -0.79 -5.71
C PRO A 53 6.96 0.12 -4.48
N ILE A 54 5.99 -0.02 -3.58
CA ILE A 54 5.93 0.72 -2.30
C ILE A 54 7.12 0.33 -1.41
N CYS A 55 7.50 -0.95 -1.43
CA CYS A 55 8.62 -1.51 -0.67
C CYS A 55 9.66 -2.15 -1.60
N GLN A 56 10.91 -2.25 -1.12
CA GLN A 56 11.98 -2.97 -1.79
C GLN A 56 11.72 -4.49 -1.85
N ASP A 57 11.11 -5.05 -0.80
CA ASP A 57 10.60 -6.41 -0.80
C ASP A 57 9.16 -6.40 -1.33
N THR A 58 8.95 -6.96 -2.52
CA THR A 58 7.64 -7.05 -3.17
C THR A 58 6.82 -8.26 -2.72
N GLY A 59 7.39 -9.11 -1.84
CA GLY A 59 6.75 -10.31 -1.32
C GLY A 59 6.65 -11.46 -2.33
N THR A 60 5.95 -12.51 -1.91
CA THR A 60 5.67 -13.71 -2.72
C THR A 60 4.31 -13.61 -3.40
N ILE A 61 4.26 -13.97 -4.67
CA ILE A 61 3.02 -13.95 -5.45
C ILE A 61 2.10 -15.10 -4.99
N THR A 62 1.00 -14.76 -4.33
CA THR A 62 0.01 -15.72 -3.81
C THR A 62 -1.35 -15.50 -4.47
N PHE A 63 -1.97 -16.58 -4.96
CA PHE A 63 -3.31 -16.54 -5.55
C PHE A 63 -4.27 -17.44 -4.81
N TYR A 64 -5.47 -16.93 -4.52
CA TYR A 64 -6.60 -17.72 -4.04
C TYR A 64 -7.58 -17.88 -5.19
N VAL A 65 -7.69 -19.10 -5.72
CA VAL A 65 -8.55 -19.40 -6.88
C VAL A 65 -9.72 -20.25 -6.42
N LYS A 66 -10.94 -19.74 -6.64
CA LYS A 66 -12.17 -20.52 -6.50
C LYS A 66 -12.65 -20.89 -7.90
N ALA A 67 -12.64 -22.18 -8.21
CA ALA A 67 -13.10 -22.72 -9.49
C ALA A 67 -14.35 -23.61 -9.28
N PRO A 68 -15.24 -23.73 -10.27
CA PRO A 68 -16.36 -24.68 -10.21
C PRO A 68 -15.84 -26.12 -10.19
N VAL A 69 -16.66 -27.04 -9.67
CA VAL A 69 -16.39 -28.48 -9.74
C VAL A 69 -16.47 -28.88 -11.22
N GLY A 70 -15.42 -29.52 -11.75
CA GLY A 70 -15.41 -30.00 -13.13
C GLY A 70 -16.47 -31.07 -13.35
N THR A 71 -17.04 -31.11 -14.56
CA THR A 71 -17.94 -32.19 -15.02
C THR A 71 -17.19 -33.49 -15.23
#